data_AF-A0A1Q3R4M1-F1
#
_entry.id   AF-A0A1Q3R4M1-F1
#
_cell.length_a   1.000
_cell.length_b   1.000
_cell.length_c   1.000
_cell.angle_alpha   90.00
_cell.angle_beta   90.00
_cell.angle_gamma   90.00
#
_symmetry.space_group_name_H-M   'P 1'
#
loop_
_entity.id
_entity.type
_entity.pdbx_description
1 polymer ?
#
loop_
_entity_poly.entity_id
_entity_poly.type
_entity_poly.pdbx_seq_one_letter_code
_entity_poly.pdbx_strand_id
1 'polypeptide(L)'
;MTRLAPLLILFTAMAAQAAGPAPRERIERGRYLINATGCMDCHTPLKNGPRGPEPDRTRLFAGHPEALAMPPAPALPAGPWLVVASATNTAWAGPWGVSYTANLTPDPDTGLGRWSAQDFVRTMRSGRHLGSGRPLLPPMPAAYGQMSDEDLQAMFAYLQTLPPVRNRVPAPLPPAAR
;
A
#
# COMPACT_ATOMS: atom_id res chain seq x y z
N MET A 1 -47.22 -44.97 -43.91
CA MET A 1 -47.31 -43.86 -42.94
C MET A 1 -46.21 -44.05 -41.91
N THR A 2 -44.99 -43.58 -42.17
CA THR A 2 -43.85 -43.70 -41.25
C THR A 2 -43.41 -42.29 -40.89
N ARG A 3 -43.76 -41.86 -39.67
CA ARG A 3 -43.36 -40.55 -39.12
C ARG A 3 -41.96 -40.68 -38.52
N LEU A 4 -40.97 -40.05 -39.16
CA LEU A 4 -39.66 -39.80 -38.57
C LEU A 4 -39.80 -38.69 -37.52
N ALA A 5 -39.48 -38.99 -36.27
CA ALA A 5 -39.33 -37.99 -35.21
C ALA A 5 -37.91 -37.38 -35.30
N PRO A 6 -37.76 -36.04 -35.19
CA PRO A 6 -36.44 -35.42 -35.23
C PRO A 6 -35.75 -35.64 -33.87
N LEU A 7 -34.54 -36.19 -33.92
CA LEU A 7 -33.65 -36.32 -32.77
C LEU A 7 -33.10 -34.93 -32.43
N LEU A 8 -33.62 -34.32 -31.38
CA LEU A 8 -33.16 -33.02 -30.89
C LEU A 8 -31.83 -33.23 -30.13
N ILE A 9 -30.71 -32.89 -30.77
CA ILE A 9 -29.38 -32.93 -30.13
C ILE A 9 -29.27 -31.68 -29.23
N LEU A 10 -29.43 -31.87 -27.92
CA LEU A 10 -29.15 -30.86 -26.91
C LEU A 10 -27.63 -30.67 -26.79
N PHE A 11 -27.12 -29.58 -27.39
CA PHE A 11 -25.78 -29.07 -27.10
C PHE A 11 -25.78 -28.43 -25.71
N THR A 12 -25.26 -29.13 -24.71
CA THR A 12 -24.89 -28.53 -23.42
C THR A 12 -23.57 -27.79 -23.59
N ALA A 13 -23.62 -26.47 -23.64
CA ALA A 13 -22.42 -25.64 -23.57
C ALA A 13 -21.85 -25.74 -22.15
N MET A 14 -20.71 -26.42 -21.97
CA MET A 14 -19.92 -26.30 -20.76
C MET A 14 -19.35 -24.87 -20.72
N ALA A 15 -19.88 -24.03 -19.83
CA ALA A 15 -19.25 -22.75 -19.52
C ALA A 15 -17.89 -23.04 -18.87
N ALA A 16 -16.80 -22.75 -19.58
CA ALA A 16 -15.48 -22.73 -18.99
C ALA A 16 -15.47 -21.66 -17.90
N GLN A 17 -15.28 -22.07 -16.65
CA GLN A 17 -15.03 -21.13 -15.55
C GLN A 17 -13.75 -20.37 -15.90
N ALA A 18 -13.82 -19.05 -16.05
CA ALA A 18 -12.64 -18.24 -16.28
C ALA A 18 -11.71 -18.40 -15.07
N ALA A 19 -10.58 -19.08 -15.26
CA ALA A 19 -9.50 -19.07 -14.28
C ALA A 19 -9.05 -17.61 -14.11
N GLY A 20 -8.78 -17.20 -12.86
CA GLY A 20 -8.28 -15.85 -12.58
C GLY A 20 -6.95 -15.56 -13.32
N PRO A 21 -6.53 -14.28 -13.38
CA PRO A 21 -5.37 -13.88 -14.18
C PRO A 21 -4.11 -14.65 -13.78
N ALA A 22 -3.26 -14.93 -14.78
CA ALA A 22 -2.01 -15.64 -14.56
C ALA A 22 -1.11 -14.87 -13.57
N PRO A 23 -0.23 -15.53 -12.79
CA PRO A 23 0.59 -14.86 -11.79
C PRO A 23 1.37 -13.64 -12.30
N ARG A 24 1.92 -13.72 -13.53
CA ARG A 24 2.63 -12.61 -14.17
C ARG A 24 1.72 -11.42 -14.47
N GLU A 25 0.53 -11.67 -15.00
CA GLU A 25 -0.45 -10.61 -15.31
C GLU A 25 -0.89 -9.87 -14.05
N ARG A 26 -1.10 -10.61 -12.96
CA ARG A 26 -1.41 -10.06 -11.64
C ARG A 26 -0.29 -9.13 -11.13
N ILE A 27 0.97 -9.55 -11.27
CA ILE A 27 2.12 -8.72 -10.87
C ILE A 27 2.20 -7.46 -11.73
N GLU A 28 2.02 -7.55 -13.05
CA GLU A 28 2.05 -6.38 -13.94
C GLU A 28 0.90 -5.41 -13.65
N ARG A 29 -0.30 -5.93 -13.37
CA ARG A 29 -1.45 -5.14 -12.90
C ARG A 29 -1.12 -4.42 -11.60
N GLY A 30 -0.49 -5.12 -10.65
CA GLY A 30 -0.04 -4.55 -9.38
C GLY A 30 0.97 -3.42 -9.55
N ARG A 31 1.96 -3.62 -10.42
CA ARG A 31 2.95 -2.60 -10.77
C ARG A 31 2.31 -1.37 -11.37
N TYR A 32 1.38 -1.56 -12.32
CA TYR A 32 0.62 -0.46 -12.91
C TYR A 32 -0.14 0.33 -11.84
N LEU A 33 -0.87 -0.37 -10.96
CA LEU A 33 -1.67 0.25 -9.92
C LEU A 33 -0.80 1.05 -8.95
N ILE A 34 0.26 0.46 -8.40
CA ILE A 34 1.15 1.13 -7.44
C ILE A 34 1.79 2.39 -8.02
N ASN A 35 2.15 2.35 -9.31
CA ASN A 35 2.69 3.51 -10.01
C ASN A 35 1.61 4.56 -10.26
N ALA A 36 0.41 4.16 -10.69
CA ALA A 36 -0.70 5.07 -10.97
C ALA A 36 -1.27 5.73 -9.70
N THR A 37 -1.23 5.04 -8.56
CA THR A 37 -1.73 5.55 -7.28
C THR A 37 -0.68 6.32 -6.47
N GLY A 38 0.57 6.38 -6.92
CA GLY A 38 1.63 7.17 -6.29
C GLY A 38 2.13 6.61 -4.95
N CYS A 39 2.02 5.30 -4.69
CA CYS A 39 2.47 4.73 -3.41
C CYS A 39 3.94 5.01 -3.14
N MET A 40 4.76 5.08 -4.21
CA MET A 40 6.18 5.37 -4.13
C MET A 40 6.48 6.74 -3.52
N ASP A 41 5.62 7.74 -3.74
CA ASP A 41 5.89 9.14 -3.42
C ASP A 41 5.99 9.39 -1.90
N CYS A 42 5.29 8.58 -1.12
CA CYS A 42 5.30 8.63 0.34
C CYS A 42 6.07 7.47 0.98
N HIS A 43 6.14 6.31 0.32
CA HIS A 43 6.82 5.12 0.85
C HIS A 43 8.27 4.98 0.40
N THR A 44 8.80 5.91 -0.40
CA THR A 44 10.23 5.98 -0.73
C THR A 44 10.80 7.30 -0.22
N PRO A 45 11.83 7.27 0.64
CA PRO A 45 12.40 8.51 1.15
C PRO A 45 13.02 9.32 0.03
N LEU A 46 12.79 10.63 0.06
CA LEU A 46 13.51 11.58 -0.78
C LEU A 46 14.93 11.81 -0.21
N LYS A 47 15.86 12.04 -1.13
CA LYS A 47 17.22 12.53 -0.85
C LYS A 47 17.48 13.80 -1.65
N ASN A 48 18.51 14.55 -1.26
CA ASN A 48 18.95 15.71 -2.03
C ASN A 48 19.66 15.25 -3.31
N GLY A 49 19.06 15.54 -4.46
CA GLY A 49 19.66 15.35 -5.77
C GLY A 49 20.17 16.66 -6.38
N PRO A 50 20.83 16.59 -7.55
CA PRO A 50 21.41 17.77 -8.21
C PRO A 50 20.37 18.79 -8.70
N ARG A 51 19.10 18.41 -8.79
CA ARG A 51 17.97 19.28 -9.21
C ARG A 51 16.92 19.48 -8.12
N GLY A 52 17.27 19.19 -6.86
CA GLY A 52 16.34 19.21 -5.73
C GLY A 52 16.01 17.80 -5.20
N PRO A 53 14.98 17.68 -4.36
CA PRO A 53 14.58 16.40 -3.78
C PRO A 53 14.21 15.36 -4.86
N GLU A 54 14.77 14.16 -4.74
CA GLU A 54 14.49 13.02 -5.63
C GLU A 54 14.32 11.73 -4.83
N PRO A 55 13.56 10.74 -5.33
CA PRO A 55 13.43 9.46 -4.64
C PRO A 55 14.76 8.73 -4.48
N ASP A 56 15.07 8.28 -3.27
CA ASP A 56 16.19 7.41 -3.02
C ASP A 56 15.88 5.97 -3.47
N ARG A 57 16.28 5.65 -4.69
CA ARG A 57 16.09 4.33 -5.30
C ARG A 57 16.80 3.20 -4.55
N THR A 58 17.78 3.49 -3.70
CA THR A 58 18.41 2.45 -2.85
C THR A 58 17.52 2.02 -1.69
N ARG A 59 16.45 2.78 -1.41
CA ARG A 59 15.46 2.55 -0.36
C ARG A 59 14.03 2.56 -0.90
N LEU A 60 13.86 2.12 -2.15
CA LEU A 60 12.57 2.06 -2.82
C LEU A 60 11.53 1.31 -1.97
N PHE A 61 10.41 1.95 -1.67
CA PHE A 61 9.32 1.44 -0.83
C PHE A 61 9.70 1.09 0.63
N ALA A 62 10.89 1.47 1.10
CA ALA A 62 11.35 1.13 2.45
C ALA A 62 10.69 1.96 3.57
N GLY A 63 9.86 2.94 3.23
CA GLY A 63 9.20 3.82 4.19
C GLY A 63 10.14 4.84 4.83
N HIS A 64 9.74 5.34 5.99
CA HIS A 64 10.54 6.30 6.76
C HIS A 64 11.87 5.68 7.24
N PRO A 65 13.03 6.33 7.01
CA PRO A 65 14.32 5.77 7.43
C PRO A 65 14.41 5.60 8.96
N GLU A 66 14.73 4.39 9.42
CA GLU A 66 14.88 4.07 10.85
C GLU A 66 15.88 4.98 11.58
N ALA A 67 16.95 5.40 10.88
CA ALA A 67 17.99 6.27 11.44
C ALA A 67 17.59 7.76 11.50
N LEU A 68 16.48 8.16 10.87
CA LEU A 68 16.03 9.55 10.86
C LEU A 68 15.07 9.78 12.03
N ALA A 69 15.61 10.11 13.20
CA ALA A 69 14.78 10.48 14.33
C ALA A 69 14.05 11.81 14.05
N MET A 70 12.72 11.78 14.06
CA MET A 70 11.94 13.02 13.97
C MET A 70 11.81 13.65 15.37
N PRO A 71 11.92 14.98 15.47
CA PRO A 71 11.59 15.66 16.72
C PRO A 71 10.11 15.45 17.07
N PRO A 72 9.70 15.73 18.32
CA PRO A 72 8.29 15.78 18.68
C PRO A 72 7.48 16.64 17.70
N ALA A 73 6.19 16.33 17.55
CA ALA A 73 5.30 17.15 16.73
C ALA A 73 5.42 18.62 17.16
N PRO A 74 5.65 19.56 16.23
CA PRO A 74 5.75 20.97 16.59
C PRO A 74 4.43 21.43 17.22
N ALA A 75 4.52 22.34 18.19
CA ALA A 75 3.34 23.03 18.69
C ALA A 75 2.78 23.89 17.55
N LEU A 76 1.63 23.49 17.02
CA LEU A 76 0.97 24.21 15.93
C LEU A 76 0.15 25.37 16.53
N PRO A 77 0.16 26.56 15.89
CA PRO A 77 -0.64 27.69 16.36
C PRO A 77 -2.13 27.36 16.37
N ALA A 78 -2.88 28.00 17.27
CA ALA A 78 -4.34 27.94 17.24
C ALA A 78 -4.84 28.56 15.93
N GLY A 79 -5.66 27.83 15.18
CA GLY A 79 -6.07 28.22 13.83
C GLY A 79 -6.37 27.00 12.96
N PRO A 80 -6.54 27.15 11.63
CA PRO A 80 -6.66 25.99 10.76
C PRO A 80 -5.41 25.11 10.91
N TRP A 81 -5.62 23.81 11.05
CA TRP A 81 -4.55 22.86 11.29
C TRP A 81 -3.52 22.88 10.14
N LEU A 82 -2.24 23.01 10.50
CA LEU A 82 -1.14 22.80 9.57
C LEU A 82 -0.74 21.33 9.52
N VAL A 83 -0.26 20.89 8.37
CA VAL A 83 0.39 19.59 8.20
C VAL A 83 1.83 19.87 7.80
N VAL A 84 2.77 19.36 8.60
CA VAL A 84 4.21 19.52 8.35
C VAL A 84 4.76 18.19 7.85
N ALA A 85 5.41 18.17 6.71
CA ALA A 85 6.08 16.99 6.16
C ALA A 85 7.59 17.05 6.43
N SER A 86 8.20 15.90 6.70
CA SER A 86 9.67 15.76 6.72
C SER A 86 10.26 16.04 5.34
N ALA A 87 11.53 16.46 5.27
CA ALA A 87 12.24 16.65 4.00
C ALA A 87 12.33 15.38 3.14
N THR A 88 12.26 14.20 3.75
CA THR A 88 12.23 12.91 3.04
C THR A 88 10.84 12.55 2.50
N ASN A 89 9.81 13.34 2.81
CA ASN A 89 8.40 13.06 2.51
C ASN A 89 7.94 11.67 3.01
N THR A 90 8.40 11.24 4.20
CA THR A 90 8.02 9.94 4.80
C THR A 90 7.47 10.06 6.23
N ALA A 91 7.47 11.26 6.81
CA ALA A 91 6.84 11.55 8.09
C ALA A 91 6.02 12.85 8.04
N TRP A 92 4.88 12.86 8.73
CA TRP A 92 3.99 14.03 8.80
C TRP A 92 3.54 14.30 10.22
N ALA A 93 3.59 15.56 10.62
CA ALA A 93 3.05 16.04 11.88
C ALA A 93 1.77 16.83 11.65
N GLY A 94 0.77 16.58 12.49
CA GLY A 94 -0.51 17.28 12.48
C GLY A 94 -1.24 17.11 13.81
N PRO A 95 -2.55 17.41 13.87
CA PRO A 95 -3.37 17.31 15.09
C PRO A 95 -3.47 15.88 15.65
N TRP A 96 -3.14 14.88 14.82
CA TRP A 96 -3.08 13.46 15.18
C TRP A 96 -1.72 13.02 15.74
N GLY A 97 -0.74 13.92 15.85
CA GLY A 97 0.64 13.59 16.22
C GLY A 97 1.54 13.42 14.99
N VAL A 98 2.52 12.51 15.08
CA VAL A 98 3.46 12.23 13.98
C VAL A 98 3.19 10.85 13.41
N SER A 99 2.95 10.78 12.11
CA SER A 99 2.86 9.53 11.35
C SER A 99 4.13 9.28 10.56
N TYR A 100 4.42 8.00 10.32
CA TYR A 100 5.55 7.52 9.53
C TYR A 100 5.05 6.54 8.47
N THR A 101 5.55 6.62 7.24
CA THR A 101 5.21 5.65 6.18
C THR A 101 5.90 4.32 6.43
N ALA A 102 5.14 3.24 6.29
CA ALA A 102 5.61 1.88 6.52
C ALA A 102 6.59 1.39 5.45
N ASN A 103 7.42 0.42 5.80
CA ASN A 103 8.22 -0.36 4.88
C ASN A 103 7.30 -1.34 4.13
N LEU A 104 7.13 -1.17 2.82
CA LEU A 104 6.29 -2.02 1.98
C LEU A 104 7.06 -3.14 1.27
N THR A 105 8.38 -3.22 1.45
CA THR A 105 9.21 -4.27 0.85
C THR A 105 8.91 -5.64 1.48
N PRO A 106 9.28 -6.77 0.84
CA PRO A 106 9.05 -8.10 1.40
C PRO A 106 10.05 -8.49 2.49
N ASP A 107 10.69 -7.53 3.17
CA ASP A 107 11.51 -7.83 4.33
C ASP A 107 10.66 -8.51 5.43
N PRO A 108 11.08 -9.68 5.95
CA PRO A 108 10.25 -10.48 6.85
C PRO A 108 10.16 -9.93 8.28
N ASP A 109 11.08 -9.05 8.70
CA ASP A 109 11.16 -8.60 10.09
C ASP A 109 10.65 -7.17 10.29
N THR A 110 10.69 -6.37 9.22
CA THR A 110 10.40 -4.93 9.25
C THR A 110 9.46 -4.47 8.14
N GLY A 111 9.19 -5.31 7.14
CA GLY A 111 8.29 -5.03 6.02
C GLY A 111 7.08 -5.96 5.95
N LEU A 112 6.66 -6.27 4.72
CA LEU A 112 5.48 -7.09 4.41
C LEU A 112 5.79 -8.57 4.18
N GLY A 113 7.03 -9.03 4.40
CA GLY A 113 7.46 -10.38 4.01
C GLY A 113 6.71 -11.52 4.71
N ARG A 114 6.11 -11.27 5.88
CA ARG A 114 5.28 -12.24 6.61
C ARG A 114 3.78 -12.03 6.43
N TRP A 115 3.37 -11.01 5.70
CA TRP A 115 1.96 -10.72 5.48
C TRP A 115 1.40 -11.67 4.43
N SER A 116 0.15 -12.08 4.61
CA SER A 116 -0.64 -12.65 3.53
C SER A 116 -1.25 -11.54 2.67
N ALA A 117 -1.66 -11.87 1.45
CA ALA A 117 -2.43 -10.95 0.61
C ALA A 117 -3.74 -10.51 1.31
N GLN A 118 -4.34 -11.38 2.12
CA GLN A 118 -5.54 -11.03 2.88
C GLN A 118 -5.24 -10.03 4.00
N ASP A 119 -4.08 -10.09 4.64
CA ASP A 119 -3.68 -9.10 5.65
C ASP A 119 -3.56 -7.71 5.04
N PHE A 120 -2.98 -7.64 3.83
CA PHE A 120 -2.89 -6.40 3.06
C PHE A 120 -4.28 -5.87 2.69
N VAL A 121 -5.13 -6.73 2.10
CA VAL A 121 -6.51 -6.38 1.73
C VAL A 121 -7.29 -5.87 2.94
N ARG A 122 -7.29 -6.62 4.06
CA ARG A 122 -8.00 -6.21 5.28
C ARG A 122 -7.50 -4.88 5.82
N THR A 123 -6.18 -4.65 5.77
CA THR A 123 -5.58 -3.39 6.21
C THR A 123 -6.04 -2.21 5.36
N MET A 124 -6.02 -2.36 4.04
CA MET A 124 -6.44 -1.31 3.12
C MET A 124 -7.95 -1.05 3.20
N ARG A 125 -8.76 -2.11 3.28
CA ARG A 125 -10.22 -2.02 3.34
C ARG A 125 -10.72 -1.36 4.62
N SER A 126 -10.15 -1.73 5.78
CA SER A 126 -10.59 -1.18 7.06
C SER A 126 -9.88 0.13 7.43
N GLY A 127 -8.77 0.46 6.76
CA GLY A 127 -7.90 1.55 7.17
C GLY A 127 -7.25 1.31 8.54
N ARG A 128 -7.07 0.05 8.95
CA ARG A 128 -6.48 -0.33 10.24
C ARG A 128 -5.45 -1.44 10.07
N HIS A 129 -4.35 -1.36 10.80
CA HIS A 129 -3.29 -2.38 10.75
C HIS A 129 -3.85 -3.79 10.99
N LEU A 130 -3.62 -4.71 10.04
CA LEU A 130 -4.13 -6.09 10.03
C LEU A 130 -5.66 -6.23 10.12
N GLY A 131 -6.40 -5.16 9.84
CA GLY A 131 -7.86 -5.11 9.87
C GLY A 131 -8.43 -4.51 11.16
N SER A 132 -7.77 -4.66 12.30
CA SER A 132 -8.33 -4.31 13.62
C SER A 132 -7.42 -3.48 14.52
N GLY A 133 -6.10 -3.48 14.28
CA GLY A 133 -5.10 -2.75 15.06
C GLY A 133 -5.22 -1.22 14.93
N ARG A 134 -4.13 -0.50 15.18
CA ARG A 134 -4.13 0.98 15.06
C ARG A 134 -4.63 1.46 13.68
N PRO A 135 -5.30 2.63 13.61
CA PRO A 135 -5.66 3.22 12.33
C PRO A 135 -4.42 3.52 11.47
N LEU A 136 -4.57 3.43 10.16
CA LEU A 136 -3.67 4.06 9.21
C LEU A 136 -3.81 5.58 9.41
N LEU A 137 -2.68 6.24 9.61
CA LEU A 137 -2.66 7.67 9.92
C LEU A 137 -2.49 8.48 8.64
N PRO A 138 -2.92 9.75 8.64
CA PRO A 138 -2.67 10.66 7.52
C PRO A 138 -1.17 10.73 7.18
N PRO A 139 -0.80 10.97 5.90
CA PRO A 139 -1.69 11.32 4.80
C PRO A 139 -2.22 10.10 4.01
N MET A 140 -2.10 8.87 4.52
CA MET A 140 -2.52 7.67 3.78
C MET A 140 -3.96 7.79 3.26
N PRO A 141 -4.20 7.75 1.93
CA PRO A 141 -5.53 7.92 1.36
C PRO A 141 -6.50 6.80 1.77
N ALA A 142 -7.60 7.17 2.41
CA ALA A 142 -8.69 6.23 2.73
C ALA A 142 -9.38 5.66 1.46
N ALA A 143 -9.28 6.38 0.33
CA ALA A 143 -9.86 5.97 -0.95
C ALA A 143 -9.33 4.63 -1.47
N TYR A 144 -8.11 4.23 -1.11
CA TYR A 144 -7.58 2.92 -1.49
C TYR A 144 -8.40 1.75 -0.93
N GLY A 145 -9.14 1.96 0.18
CA GLY A 145 -10.06 0.95 0.71
C GLY A 145 -11.26 0.66 -0.20
N GLN A 146 -11.52 1.51 -1.20
CA GLN A 146 -12.58 1.34 -2.22
C GLN A 146 -12.12 0.54 -3.45
N MET A 147 -10.83 0.20 -3.53
CA MET A 147 -10.32 -0.63 -4.62
C MET A 147 -10.84 -2.07 -4.51
N SER A 148 -10.96 -2.75 -5.65
CA SER A 148 -11.37 -4.15 -5.68
C SER A 148 -10.35 -5.03 -4.93
N ASP A 149 -10.81 -6.18 -4.41
CA ASP A 149 -9.91 -7.16 -3.79
C ASP A 149 -8.84 -7.64 -4.76
N GLU A 150 -9.21 -7.81 -6.04
CA GLU A 150 -8.29 -8.21 -7.08
C GLU A 150 -7.17 -7.19 -7.28
N ASP A 151 -7.50 -5.91 -7.32
CA ASP A 151 -6.52 -4.83 -7.46
C ASP A 151 -5.60 -4.74 -6.23
N LEU A 152 -6.15 -4.82 -5.01
CA LEU A 152 -5.35 -4.81 -3.79
C LEU A 152 -4.42 -6.03 -3.70
N GLN A 153 -4.90 -7.21 -4.09
CA GLN A 153 -4.07 -8.42 -4.17
C GLN A 153 -3.00 -8.31 -5.25
N ALA A 154 -3.30 -7.69 -6.39
CA ALA A 154 -2.33 -7.43 -7.44
C ALA A 154 -1.22 -6.49 -6.96
N MET A 155 -1.59 -5.37 -6.31
CA MET A 155 -0.63 -4.46 -5.69
C MET A 155 0.27 -5.19 -4.69
N PHE A 156 -0.31 -5.99 -3.80
CA PHE A 156 0.47 -6.80 -2.86
C PHE A 156 1.42 -7.78 -3.57
N ALA A 157 0.94 -8.50 -4.60
CA ALA A 157 1.76 -9.43 -5.37
C ALA A 157 2.97 -8.74 -6.02
N TYR A 158 2.81 -7.51 -6.53
CA TYR A 158 3.94 -6.72 -7.03
C TYR A 158 4.90 -6.29 -5.92
N LEU A 159 4.41 -5.82 -4.76
CA LEU A 159 5.28 -5.46 -3.63
C LEU A 159 6.16 -6.63 -3.18
N GLN A 160 5.65 -7.86 -3.27
CA GLN A 160 6.39 -9.08 -2.93
C GLN A 160 7.52 -9.43 -3.92
N THR A 161 7.59 -8.79 -5.10
CA THR A 161 8.70 -8.99 -6.05
C THR A 161 9.87 -8.02 -5.84
N LEU A 162 9.70 -7.01 -4.97
CA LEU A 162 10.72 -6.00 -4.72
C LEU A 162 11.92 -6.59 -3.96
N PRO A 163 13.13 -6.02 -4.12
CA PRO A 163 14.24 -6.33 -3.23
C PRO A 163 13.85 -6.00 -1.77
N PRO A 164 14.07 -6.93 -0.81
CA PRO A 164 13.79 -6.66 0.60
C PRO A 164 14.76 -5.61 1.14
N VAL A 165 14.25 -4.67 1.91
CA VAL A 165 15.04 -3.67 2.64
C VAL A 165 14.70 -3.74 4.11
N ARG A 166 15.68 -4.12 4.95
CA ARG A 166 15.52 -4.08 6.40
C ARG A 166 15.49 -2.63 6.87
N ASN A 167 14.35 -2.20 7.42
CA ASN A 167 14.14 -0.84 7.90
C ASN A 167 12.98 -0.83 8.91
N ARG A 168 13.28 -0.77 10.21
CA ARG A 168 12.25 -0.75 11.25
C ARG A 168 11.71 0.66 11.42
N VAL A 169 10.62 0.96 10.72
CA VAL A 169 9.92 2.24 10.83
C VAL A 169 9.44 2.46 12.29
N PRO A 170 9.69 3.64 12.89
CA PRO A 170 9.23 3.96 14.24
C PRO A 170 7.70 3.91 14.38
N ALA A 171 7.24 3.68 15.60
CA ALA A 171 5.83 3.84 15.93
C ALA A 171 5.42 5.34 15.82
N PRO A 172 4.18 5.65 15.42
CA PRO A 172 3.68 7.03 15.44
C PRO A 172 3.84 7.68 16.82
N LEU A 173 4.12 8.98 16.82
CA LEU A 173 4.13 9.76 18.05
C LEU A 173 2.73 10.34 18.31
N PRO A 174 2.27 10.38 19.57
CA PRO A 174 1.01 11.01 19.91
C PRO A 174 1.02 12.51 19.60
N PRO A 175 -0.14 13.17 19.52
CA PRO A 175 -0.21 14.63 19.53
C PRO A 175 0.57 15.18 20.73
N ALA A 176 1.19 16.37 20.56
CA ALA A 176 1.68 17.12 21.70
C ALA A 176 0.52 17.33 22.68
N ALA A 177 0.77 17.11 23.98
CA ALA A 177 -0.22 17.41 25.01
C ALA A 177 -0.65 18.87 24.84
N ARG A 178 -1.96 19.11 24.80
CA ARG A 178 -2.52 20.46 24.78
C ARG A 178 -2.32 21.15 26.11
#